data_AF-A0ABD4ADX9-F1
#
_entry.id   AF-A0ABD4ADX9-F1
#
_cell.length_a   1.000
_cell.length_b   1.000
_cell.length_c   1.000
_cell.angle_alpha   90.00
_cell.angle_beta   90.00
_cell.angle_gamma   90.00
#
_symmetry.space_group_name_H-M   'P 1'
#
loop_
_entity.id
_entity.type
_entity.pdbx_description
1 polymer ?
#
loop_
_entity_poly.entity_id
_entity_poly.type
_entity_poly.pdbx_seq_one_letter_code
_entity_poly.pdbx_strand_id
1 'polypeptide(L)'
;MIVIPLLRYLINVLIDAYLFVLFIRMIVDWAMILMPRWYPRGVVSSLIRVIYALTEPPLRWLRRYIPPLPMGRIQLDVSFMVLYFILIVIQILI
;
A
#
# COMPACT_ATOMS: atom_id res chain seq x y z
N MET A 1 1.76 17.49 -30.39
CA MET A 1 1.12 17.99 -29.14
C MET A 1 0.35 16.91 -28.34
N ILE A 2 0.57 15.60 -28.57
CA ILE A 2 -0.18 14.51 -27.91
C ILE A 2 0.66 13.77 -26.83
N VAL A 3 2.00 13.85 -26.91
CA VAL A 3 2.89 13.03 -26.08
C VAL A 3 2.79 13.37 -24.59
N ILE A 4 2.75 14.66 -24.24
CA ILE A 4 2.68 15.12 -22.85
C ILE A 4 1.41 14.65 -22.13
N PRO A 5 0.18 14.86 -22.67
CA PRO A 5 -1.03 14.40 -21.98
C PRO A 5 -1.13 12.87 -21.91
N LEU A 6 -0.59 12.14 -22.90
CA LEU A 6 -0.57 10.68 -22.88
C LEU A 6 0.35 10.15 -21.76
N LEU A 7 1.53 10.73 -21.60
CA LEU A 7 2.46 10.36 -20.51
C LEU A 7 1.84 10.62 -19.14
N ARG A 8 1.21 11.80 -18.96
CA ARG A 8 0.51 12.14 -17.71
C ARG A 8 -0.58 11.13 -17.39
N TYR A 9 -1.39 10.76 -18.38
CA TYR A 9 -2.44 9.74 -18.20
C TYR A 9 -1.87 8.39 -17.76
N LEU A 10 -0.82 7.91 -18.42
CA LEU A 10 -0.18 6.63 -18.08
C LEU A 10 0.38 6.64 -16.65
N ILE A 11 1.01 7.73 -16.24
CA ILE A 11 1.55 7.89 -14.88
C ILE A 11 0.42 7.85 -13.85
N ASN A 12 -0.67 8.58 -14.08
CA ASN A 12 -1.81 8.60 -13.17
C ASN A 12 -2.45 7.22 -13.03
N VAL A 13 -2.64 6.50 -14.14
CA VAL A 13 -3.19 5.12 -14.10
C VAL A 13 -2.29 4.19 -13.28
N LEU A 14 -0.96 4.32 -13.39
CA LEU A 14 -0.03 3.51 -12.60
C LEU A 14 -0.08 3.87 -11.11
N ILE A 15 -0.17 5.16 -10.77
CA ILE A 15 -0.31 5.62 -9.39
C ILE A 15 -1.63 5.11 -8.79
N ASP A 16 -2.74 5.24 -9.53
CA ASP A 16 -4.06 4.74 -9.10
C ASP A 16 -4.05 3.24 -8.86
N ALA A 17 -3.45 2.47 -9.77
CA ALA A 17 -3.32 1.03 -9.61
C ALA A 17 -2.50 0.68 -8.36
N TYR A 18 -1.42 1.41 -8.09
CA TYR A 18 -0.59 1.18 -6.91
C TYR A 18 -1.31 1.61 -5.60
N LEU A 19 -2.01 2.74 -5.61
CA LEU A 19 -2.88 3.18 -4.51
C LEU A 19 -3.97 2.14 -4.21
N PHE A 20 -4.55 1.52 -5.24
CA PHE A 20 -5.51 0.45 -5.07
C PHE A 20 -4.89 -0.79 -4.40
N VAL A 21 -3.70 -1.22 -4.81
CA VAL A 21 -2.98 -2.32 -4.15
C VAL A 21 -2.67 -1.99 -2.69
N LEU A 22 -2.23 -0.75 -2.42
CA LEU A 22 -2.04 -0.25 -1.07
C LEU A 22 -3.35 -0.34 -0.27
N PHE A 23 -4.46 0.12 -0.82
CA PHE A 23 -5.76 0.07 -0.16
C PHE A 23 -6.20 -1.37 0.16
N ILE A 24 -5.99 -2.32 -0.76
CA ILE A 24 -6.25 -3.74 -0.46
C ILE A 24 -5.35 -4.23 0.68
N ARG A 25 -4.06 -3.89 0.66
CA ARG A 25 -3.14 -4.25 1.74
C ARG A 25 -3.66 -3.76 3.10
N MET A 26 -4.13 -2.51 3.17
CA MET A 26 -4.75 -1.95 4.37
C MET A 26 -5.92 -2.80 4.84
N ILE A 27 -6.85 -3.16 3.95
CA ILE A 27 -7.99 -4.02 4.29
C ILE A 27 -7.52 -5.36 4.85
N VAL A 28 -6.51 -5.98 4.23
CA VAL A 28 -5.96 -7.27 4.69
C VAL A 28 -5.32 -7.14 6.07
N ASP A 29 -4.52 -6.09 6.31
CA ASP A 29 -3.90 -5.81 7.61
C ASP A 29 -4.98 -5.66 8.70
N TRP A 30 -6.04 -4.89 8.44
CA TRP A 30 -7.16 -4.75 9.37
C TRP A 30 -7.95 -6.05 9.57
N ALA A 31 -8.18 -6.81 8.50
CA ALA A 31 -8.87 -8.09 8.58
C ALA A 31 -8.11 -9.10 9.48
N MET A 32 -6.77 -9.14 9.39
CA MET A 32 -5.94 -9.99 10.26
C MET A 32 -5.99 -9.54 11.72
N ILE A 33 -6.03 -8.23 11.99
CA ILE A 33 -6.16 -7.68 13.34
C ILE A 33 -7.54 -8.02 13.94
N LEU A 34 -8.61 -7.84 13.16
CA LEU A 34 -9.99 -8.08 13.61
C LEU A 34 -10.31 -9.57 13.74
N MET A 35 -9.62 -10.43 12.97
CA MET A 35 -9.77 -11.88 13.01
C MET A 35 -8.44 -12.59 13.27
N PRO A 36 -7.90 -12.58 14.51
CA PRO A 36 -6.58 -13.15 14.82
C PRO A 36 -6.43 -14.65 14.54
N ARG A 37 -7.54 -15.37 14.39
CA ARG A 37 -7.58 -16.82 14.06
C ARG A 37 -7.76 -17.09 12.56
N TRP A 38 -7.76 -16.05 11.72
CA TRP A 38 -7.92 -16.20 10.28
C TRP A 38 -6.60 -16.61 9.63
N TYR A 39 -6.59 -17.81 9.05
CA TYR A 39 -5.45 -18.33 8.29
C TYR A 39 -5.84 -18.39 6.80
N PRO A 40 -5.43 -17.42 5.96
CA PRO A 40 -5.78 -17.41 4.55
C PRO A 40 -5.18 -18.63 3.85
N ARG A 41 -6.02 -19.40 3.14
CA ARG A 41 -5.64 -20.62 2.42
C ARG A 41 -5.93 -20.50 0.92
N GLY A 42 -5.27 -21.35 0.12
CA GLY A 42 -5.48 -21.42 -1.32
C GLY A 42 -5.19 -20.10 -2.03
N VAL A 43 -6.07 -19.71 -2.95
CA VAL A 43 -5.91 -18.53 -3.81
C VAL A 43 -5.74 -17.23 -3.01
N VAL A 44 -6.50 -17.06 -1.92
CA VAL A 44 -6.42 -15.86 -1.07
C VAL A 44 -5.04 -15.68 -0.47
N SER A 45 -4.41 -16.77 -0.01
CA SER A 45 -3.04 -16.76 0.53
C SER A 45 -2.03 -16.26 -0.50
N SER A 46 -2.20 -16.67 -1.77
CA SER A 46 -1.32 -16.26 -2.86
C SER A 46 -1.52 -14.80 -3.24
N LEU A 47 -2.77 -14.32 -3.31
CA LEU A 47 -3.06 -12.91 -3.55
C LEU A 47 -2.45 -12.02 -2.48
N ILE A 48 -2.63 -12.38 -1.20
CA ILE A 48 -2.02 -11.67 -0.08
C ILE A 48 -0.50 -11.62 -0.26
N ARG A 49 0.17 -12.75 -0.54
CA ARG A 49 1.61 -12.75 -0.78
C ARG A 49 2.04 -11.79 -1.89
N VAL A 50 1.31 -11.75 -3.01
CA VAL A 50 1.61 -10.84 -4.13
C VAL A 50 1.45 -9.39 -3.70
N ILE A 51 0.35 -9.04 -3.03
CA ILE A 51 0.09 -7.68 -2.53
C ILE A 51 1.22 -7.22 -1.59
N TYR A 52 1.62 -8.07 -0.64
CA TYR A 52 2.71 -7.74 0.28
C TYR A 52 4.05 -7.66 -0.46
N ALA A 53 4.33 -8.54 -1.43
CA ALA A 53 5.55 -8.47 -2.21
C ALA A 53 5.68 -7.16 -3.02
N LEU A 54 4.56 -6.65 -3.56
CA LEU A 54 4.54 -5.39 -4.31
C LEU A 54 4.70 -4.15 -3.42
N THR A 55 4.16 -4.22 -2.20
CA THR A 55 4.08 -3.06 -1.30
C THR A 55 5.24 -2.99 -0.29
N GLU A 56 5.85 -4.12 0.08
CA GLU A 56 6.94 -4.17 1.04
C GLU A 56 8.22 -3.43 0.63
N PRO A 57 8.71 -3.43 -0.63
CA PRO A 57 9.94 -2.71 -0.97
C PRO A 57 9.91 -1.21 -0.62
N PRO A 58 8.90 -0.42 -1.04
CA PRO A 58 8.82 1.00 -0.67
C PRO A 58 8.48 1.20 0.81
N LEU A 59 7.62 0.36 1.39
CA LEU A 59 7.28 0.48 2.81
C LEU A 59 8.46 0.18 3.72
N ARG A 60 9.26 -0.85 3.41
CA ARG A 60 10.49 -1.15 4.16
C ARG A 60 11.51 -0.03 4.06
N TRP A 61 11.60 0.64 2.91
CA TRP A 61 12.44 1.83 2.78
C TRP A 61 11.94 2.95 3.69
N LEU A 62 10.62 3.20 3.69
CA LEU A 62 10.00 4.23 4.51
C LEU A 62 10.06 3.94 6.01
N ARG A 63 9.93 2.67 6.42
CA ARG A 63 10.05 2.21 7.82
C ARG A 63 11.44 2.47 8.42
N ARG A 64 12.46 2.71 7.60
CA ARG A 64 13.79 3.15 8.08
C ARG A 64 13.74 4.57 8.65
N TYR A 65 12.82 5.39 8.17
CA TYR A 65 12.66 6.78 8.59
C TYR A 65 11.46 6.96 9.54
N ILE A 66 10.40 6.18 9.33
CA ILE A 66 9.15 6.29 10.08
C ILE A 66 8.87 4.93 10.72
N PRO A 67 9.40 4.68 11.93
CA PRO A 67 9.17 3.41 12.61
C PRO A 67 7.67 3.20 12.88
N PRO A 68 7.19 1.94 12.87
CA PRO A 68 5.81 1.63 13.18
C PRO A 68 5.46 2.12 14.59
N LEU A 69 4.28 2.72 14.75
CA LEU A 69 3.84 3.21 16.06
C LEU A 69 3.28 2.05 16.88
N PRO A 70 3.85 1.75 18.05
CA PRO A 70 3.28 0.76 18.95
C PRO A 70 1.97 1.30 19.53
N MET A 71 0.86 0.60 19.29
CA MET A 71 -0.44 0.88 19.92
C MET A 71 -0.82 -0.28 20.84
N GLY A 72 -0.13 -0.33 21.98
CA GLY A 72 -0.32 -1.37 23.00
C GLY A 72 0.10 -2.75 22.50
N ARG A 73 -0.87 -3.60 22.16
CA ARG A 73 -0.63 -4.98 21.69
C ARG A 73 -0.51 -5.09 20.17
N ILE A 74 -0.82 -4.03 19.43
CA ILE A 74 -0.83 -4.01 17.96
C ILE A 74 0.16 -2.96 17.47
N GLN A 75 0.90 -3.26 16.40
CA GLN A 75 1.75 -2.30 15.71
C GLN A 75 0.95 -1.72 14.55
N LEU A 76 0.69 -0.41 14.56
CA LEU A 76 0.11 0.24 13.39
C LEU A 76 1.23 0.65 12.43
N ASP A 77 1.13 0.18 11.18
CA ASP A 77 2.07 0.53 10.13
C ASP A 77 1.76 1.94 9.58
N VAL A 78 2.34 2.95 10.23
CA VAL A 78 2.22 4.35 9.79
C VAL A 78 2.91 4.59 8.47
N SER A 79 3.93 3.80 8.13
CA SER A 79 4.63 3.92 6.84
C SER A 79 3.66 3.70 5.68
N PHE A 80 2.69 2.80 5.83
CA PHE A 80 1.64 2.62 4.84
C PHE A 80 0.85 3.90 4.56
N MET A 81 0.36 4.54 5.62
CA MET A 81 -0.44 5.76 5.50
C MET A 81 0.37 6.90 4.87
N VAL A 82 1.63 7.03 5.26
CA VAL A 82 2.51 8.06 4.71
C VAL A 82 2.80 7.82 3.23
N LEU A 83 3.07 6.58 2.82
CA LEU A 83 3.27 6.25 1.41
C LEU A 83 2.03 6.55 0.58
N TYR A 84 0.84 6.17 1.08
CA TYR A 84 -0.43 6.46 0.43
C TYR A 84 -0.64 7.98 0.26
N PHE A 85 -0.36 8.75 1.31
CA PHE A 85 -0.48 10.21 1.28
C PHE A 85 0.51 10.86 0.29
N ILE A 86 1.77 10.43 0.29
CA ILE A 86 2.79 10.92 -0.64
C ILE A 86 2.34 10.73 -2.09
N LEU A 87 1.78 9.56 -2.41
CA LEU A 87 1.33 9.25 -3.76
C LEU A 87 0.13 10.09 -4.20
N ILE A 88 -0.81 10.36 -3.30
CA ILE A 88 -1.93 11.29 -3.56
C ILE A 88 -1.39 12.69 -3.83
N VAL A 89 -0.46 13.17 -3.03
CA VAL A 89 0.13 14.50 -3.23
C VAL A 89 0.85 14.57 -4.58
N ILE A 90 1.61 13.54 -4.94
CA ILE A 90 2.26 13.43 -6.26
C ILE A 90 1.23 13.48 -7.38
N GLN A 91 0.12 12.75 -7.24
CA GLN A 91 -0.94 12.71 -8.26
C GLN A 91 -1.66 14.05 -8.44
N ILE A 92 -1.82 14.82 -7.36
CA ILE A 92 -2.43 16.16 -7.41
C ILE A 92 -1.49 17.17 -8.09
N LEU A 93 -0.17 17.03 -7.85
CA LEU A 93 0.84 17.95 -8.37
C LEU A 93 1.15 17.74 -9.86
N ILE A 94 0.95 16.52 -10.36
CA ILE A 94 1.21 16.14 -11.76
C ILE A 94 -0.02 16.40 -12.62
#